data_AF-A0A250B707-F1
#
_entry.id   AF-A0A250B707-F1
#
_cell.length_a   1.000
_cell.length_b   1.000
_cell.length_c   1.000
_cell.angle_alpha   90.00
_cell.angle_beta   90.00
_cell.angle_gamma   90.00
#
_symmetry.space_group_name_H-M   'P 1'
#
loop_
_entity.id
_entity.type
_entity.pdbx_description
1 polymer ?
#
loop_
_entity_poly.entity_id
_entity_poly.type
_entity_poly.pdbx_seq_one_letter_code
_entity_poly.pdbx_strand_id
1 'polypeptide(L)' 'MAQQLEFFDIPSPCRGICQTDERGFCRGCMRSRDERFGWLQMNDAQKRDVLRLCRQRFLRQQRAAKQPDEPQPEQPSLF' A
#
# COMPACT_ATOMS: atom_id res chain seq x y z
N MET A 1 -22.63 8.72 20.01
CA MET A 1 -21.50 8.67 19.05
C MET A 1 -21.81 7.58 18.04
N ALA A 2 -22.33 7.94 16.86
CA ALA A 2 -22.80 6.97 15.88
C ALA A 2 -21.61 6.15 15.33
N GLN A 3 -21.52 4.89 15.75
CA GLN A 3 -20.70 3.90 15.07
C GLN A 3 -21.46 3.53 13.80
N GLN A 4 -21.16 4.24 12.72
CA GLN A 4 -21.55 3.81 11.37
C GLN A 4 -20.90 2.43 11.17
N LEU A 5 -21.69 1.37 11.35
CA LEU A 5 -21.33 0.03 10.91
C LEU A 5 -21.18 0.12 9.39
N GLU A 6 -19.96 0.31 8.93
CA GLU A 6 -19.65 0.16 7.52
C GLU A 6 -19.76 -1.34 7.22
N PHE A 7 -20.92 -1.73 6.72
CA PHE A 7 -21.33 -3.09 6.33
C PHE A 7 -20.60 -3.60 5.08
N PHE A 8 -19.56 -2.90 4.62
CA PHE A 8 -18.88 -3.21 3.37
C PHE A 8 -17.64 -4.05 3.64
N ASP A 9 -17.62 -5.23 3.04
CA ASP A 9 -16.46 -6.11 3.05
C ASP A 9 -15.24 -5.38 2.49
N ILE A 10 -14.11 -5.50 3.17
CA ILE A 10 -12.84 -4.92 2.72
C ILE A 10 -12.33 -5.71 1.52
N PRO A 11 -12.26 -5.12 0.32
CA PRO A 11 -11.83 -5.84 -0.87
C PRO A 11 -10.34 -6.18 -0.78
N SER A 12 -9.96 -7.31 -1.36
CA SER A 12 -8.54 -7.69 -1.42
C SER A 12 -7.78 -6.75 -2.38
N PRO A 13 -6.58 -6.28 -2.02
CA PRO A 13 -5.77 -5.40 -2.87
C PRO A 13 -5.00 -6.18 -3.96
N CYS A 14 -5.36 -7.44 -4.21
CA CYS A 14 -4.61 -8.33 -5.08
C CYS A 14 -4.80 -7.94 -6.55
N ARG A 15 -3.70 -7.78 -7.28
CA ARG A 15 -3.70 -7.49 -8.73
C ARG A 15 -3.43 -8.73 -9.60
N GLY A 16 -3.55 -9.93 -9.03
CA GLY A 16 -3.22 -11.19 -9.72
C GLY A 16 -1.72 -11.44 -9.95
N ILE A 17 -0.85 -10.57 -9.45
CA ILE A 17 0.60 -10.71 -9.55
C ILE A 17 1.12 -11.34 -8.27
N CYS A 18 1.62 -12.57 -8.35
CA CYS A 18 2.16 -13.30 -7.19
C CYS A 18 3.71 -13.34 -7.21
N GLN A 19 4.35 -12.23 -7.56
CA GLN A 19 5.81 -12.11 -7.58
C GLN A 19 6.30 -11.37 -6.34
N THR A 20 7.34 -11.91 -5.70
CA THR A 20 7.94 -11.33 -4.50
C THR A 20 9.17 -10.51 -4.89
N ASP A 21 9.35 -9.36 -4.25
CA ASP A 21 10.53 -8.52 -4.34
C ASP A 21 11.66 -9.06 -3.43
N GLU A 22 12.87 -8.54 -3.57
CA GLU A 22 14.05 -8.95 -2.76
C GLU A 22 13.82 -8.81 -1.25
N ARG A 23 12.92 -7.90 -0.87
CA ARG A 23 12.55 -7.61 0.52
C ARG A 23 11.43 -8.50 1.06
N GLY A 24 10.92 -9.45 0.27
CA GLY A 24 9.86 -10.37 0.70
C GLY A 24 8.42 -9.86 0.54
N PHE A 25 8.21 -8.73 -0.17
CA PHE A 25 6.88 -8.16 -0.43
C PHE A 25 6.39 -8.45 -1.84
N CYS A 26 5.08 -8.60 -2.03
CA CYS A 26 4.50 -8.73 -3.37
C CYS A 26 4.70 -7.46 -4.20
N ARG A 27 5.23 -7.58 -5.42
CA ARG A 27 5.45 -6.45 -6.35
C ARG A 27 4.15 -5.71 -6.74
N GLY A 28 3.01 -6.41 -6.72
CA GLY A 28 1.72 -5.83 -7.11
C GLY A 28 0.97 -5.17 -5.95
N CYS A 29 0.80 -5.90 -4.84
CA CYS A 29 -0.03 -5.46 -3.71
C CYS A 29 0.74 -5.08 -2.45
N MET A 30 2.07 -5.20 -2.45
CA MET A 30 2.97 -4.87 -1.32
C MET A 30 2.72 -5.62 -0.01
N ARG A 31 1.93 -6.71 -0.08
CA ARG A 31 1.68 -7.61 1.04
C ARG A 31 2.87 -8.53 1.28
N SER A 32 3.15 -8.83 2.54
CA SER A 32 4.09 -9.88 2.91
C SER A 32 3.53 -11.27 2.62
N ARG A 33 4.37 -12.30 2.75
CA ARG A 33 3.92 -13.70 2.66
C ARG A 33 2.86 -14.01 3.72
N ASP A 34 3.13 -13.68 4.98
CA ASP A 34 2.23 -13.96 6.11
C ASP A 34 0.90 -13.22 5.98
N GLU A 35 0.96 -11.96 5.54
CA GLU A 35 -0.26 -11.19 5.29
C GLU A 35 -1.14 -11.87 4.23
N ARG A 36 -0.56 -12.40 3.14
CA ARG A 36 -1.33 -13.10 2.09
C ARG A 36 -2.05 -14.33 2.63
N PHE A 37 -1.33 -15.20 3.35
CA PHE A 37 -1.91 -16.42 3.90
C PHE A 37 -2.94 -16.14 5.00
N GLY A 38 -2.70 -15.13 5.84
CA GLY A 38 -3.59 -14.76 6.94
C GLY A 38 -4.82 -13.94 6.55
N TRP A 39 -4.95 -13.46 5.29
CA TRP A 39 -6.00 -12.49 4.92
C TRP A 39 -7.43 -12.92 5.26
N LEU A 40 -7.75 -14.19 5.01
CA LEU A 40 -9.09 -14.73 5.26
C LEU A 40 -9.40 -14.87 6.75
N GLN A 41 -8.38 -14.93 7.60
CA GLN A 41 -8.50 -15.04 9.05
C GLN A 41 -8.45 -13.68 9.76
N MET A 42 -8.10 -12.60 9.05
CA MET A 42 -8.00 -11.26 9.62
C MET A 42 -9.37 -10.64 9.87
N ASN A 43 -9.51 -9.93 10.98
CA ASN A 43 -10.64 -9.04 11.22
C ASN A 43 -10.53 -7.77 10.38
N ASP A 44 -11.59 -6.98 10.31
CA ASP A 44 -11.62 -5.81 9.42
C ASP A 44 -10.64 -4.70 9.83
N ALA A 45 -10.36 -4.56 11.13
CA ALA A 45 -9.32 -3.65 11.61
C ALA A 45 -7.93 -4.06 11.11
N GLN A 46 -7.60 -5.35 11.22
CA GLN A 46 -6.35 -5.93 10.72
C GLN A 46 -6.23 -5.80 9.20
N LYS A 47 -7.32 -6.07 8.47
CA LYS A 47 -7.34 -5.87 7.01
C LYS A 47 -7.04 -4.42 6.63
N ARG A 48 -7.66 -3.44 7.31
CA ARG A 48 -7.39 -2.01 7.12
C ARG A 48 -5.95 -1.64 7.43
N ASP A 49 -5.39 -2.19 8.50
CA ASP A 49 -4.00 -1.93 8.88
C ASP A 49 -3.03 -2.51 7.85
N VAL A 50 -3.27 -3.73 7.36
CA VAL A 50 -2.48 -4.33 6.26
C VAL A 50 -2.53 -3.46 5.01
N LEU A 51 -3.71 -2.97 4.63
CA LEU A 51 -3.86 -2.05 3.49
C LEU A 51 -3.09 -0.74 3.69
N ARG A 52 -3.16 -0.16 4.90
CA ARG A 52 -2.40 1.06 5.26
C ARG A 52 -0.89 0.82 5.11
N LEU A 53 -0.38 -0.29 5.65
CA LEU A 53 1.03 -0.67 5.57
C LEU A 53 1.47 -0.91 4.13
N CYS A 54 0.65 -1.62 3.32
CA CYS A 54 0.93 -1.84 1.91
C CYS A 54 1.08 -0.53 1.14
N ARG A 55 0.18 0.44 1.38
CA ARG A 55 0.27 1.78 0.80
C ARG A 55 1.54 2.51 1.23
N GLN A 56 1.90 2.44 2.51
CA GLN A 56 3.12 3.06 3.02
C GLN A 56 4.39 2.46 2.38
N ARG A 57 4.45 1.12 2.28
CA ARG A 57 5.55 0.41 1.62
C ARG A 57 5.66 0.79 0.15
N PHE A 58 4.53 0.88 -0.55
CA PHE A 58 4.48 1.32 -1.96
C PHE A 58 5.04 2.74 -2.13
N LEU A 59 4.57 3.70 -1.32
CA LEU A 59 5.07 5.07 -1.37
C LEU A 59 6.57 5.16 -1.06
N ARG A 60 7.07 4.36 -0.10
CA ARG A 60 8.50 4.30 0.21
C ARG A 60 9.32 3.76 -0.96
N GLN A 61 8.82 2.71 -1.63
CA GLN A 61 9.47 2.14 -2.81
C GLN A 61 9.47 3.14 -3.97
N GLN A 62 8.35 3.82 -4.22
CA GLN A 62 8.26 4.85 -5.25
C GLN A 62 9.20 6.02 -4.98
N ARG A 63 9.29 6.51 -3.74
CA ARG A 63 10.24 7.58 -3.36
C ARG A 63 11.70 7.14 -3.54
N ALA A 64 12.03 5.91 -3.15
CA ALA A 64 13.37 5.37 -3.36
C ALA A 64 13.72 5.23 -4.84
N ALA A 65 12.73 4.96 -5.70
CA ALA A 65 12.90 4.93 -7.14
C ALA A 65 12.95 6.33 -7.80
N LYS A 66 12.46 7.38 -7.13
CA LYS A 66 12.31 8.74 -7.69
C LYS A 66 13.49 9.70 -7.38
N GLN A 67 14.63 9.25 -6.85
CA GLN A 67 15.80 10.12 -6.65
C GLN A 67 17.08 9.46 -7.19
N PRO A 68 17.86 10.17 -8.03
CA PRO A 68 18.55 11.40 -7.61
C PRO A 68 18.39 12.68 -8.45
N ASP A 69 17.69 12.71 -9.60
CA ASP A 69 17.86 13.80 -10.59
C ASP A 69 16.54 14.35 -11.18
N GLU A 70 15.63 14.84 -10.33
CA GLU A 70 14.46 15.60 -10.83
C GLU A 70 14.58 17.05 -10.31
N PRO A 71 14.99 18.02 -11.16
CA PRO A 71 14.98 19.42 -10.78
C PRO A 71 13.54 19.81 -10.43
N GLN A 72 13.37 20.47 -9.30
CA GLN A 72 12.07 20.98 -8.85
C GLN A 72 11.50 21.85 -9.97
N PRO A 73 10.21 21.70 -10.35
CA PRO A 73 9.60 22.60 -11.32
C PRO A 73 9.63 24.00 -10.70
N GLU A 74 10.50 24.85 -11.24
CA GLU A 74 10.66 26.23 -10.85
C GLU A 74 9.31 26.91 -11.07
N GLN A 75 8.61 27.21 -9.97
CA GLN A 75 7.37 27.98 -10.08
C GLN A 75 7.77 29.36 -10.58
N PRO A 76 7.31 29.80 -11.76
CA PRO A 76 7.62 31.14 -12.21
C PRO A 76 7.03 32.11 -11.20
N SER A 77 7.90 32.96 -10.64
CA SER A 77 7.46 34.03 -9.75
C SER A 77 6.52 34.93 -10.53
N LEU A 78 5.26 34.96 -10.12
CA LEU A 78 4.33 35.99 -10.57
C LEU A 78 4.74 37.30 -9.89
N PHE A 79 5.59 38.05 -10.58
CA PHE A 79 5.60 39.52 -10.48
C PHE A 79 4.18 40.06 -10.73
#